data_AF-A0A6J1R0H1-F1
#
_entry.id   AF-A0A6J1R0H1-F1
#
_cell.length_a   1.000
_cell.length_b   1.000
_cell.length_c   1.000
_cell.angle_alpha   90.00
_cell.angle_beta   90.00
_cell.angle_gamma   90.00
#
_symmetry.space_group_name_H-M   'P 1'
#
loop_
_entity.id
_entity.type
_entity.pdbx_description
1 polymer ?
#
loop_
_entity_poly.entity_id
_entity_poly.type
_entity_poly.pdbx_seq_one_letter_code
_entity_poly.pdbx_strand_id
1 'polypeptide(L)'
;MINDKCTADDLNMIYIMYIVCKESEIPCFLKAALINNSKWESVDHYHRPLISNCVYEMIVLDDSDLHAVISYLRITPSLLLKIRKIFVQESIKQKFLWILKKNFQNFYTFLDLHISTFRTRKELHSLSLYTVSLASIKMVSIWSEDITAAKELASTLRTDITFINAHFEFCPDIKFSWKWSSSMFDLYKYFVWDDLNYGDKIDPNKHVGSVYNLFYNGGWQKPVKNGYWVHNGNTYANATKEDMLSCVKSAEEASKSWSILPIVSRRKILENLATTLECHGY
;
A
#
# COMPACT_ATOMS: atom_id res chain seq x y z
N MET A 1 23.34 -6.37 -28.41
CA MET A 1 24.16 -5.92 -27.28
C MET A 1 23.22 -5.17 -26.34
N ILE A 2 22.77 -5.82 -25.27
CA ILE A 2 21.78 -5.26 -24.34
C ILE A 2 22.50 -4.17 -23.53
N ASN A 3 22.08 -2.92 -23.70
CA ASN A 3 22.70 -1.78 -23.02
C ASN A 3 22.16 -1.74 -21.58
N ASP A 4 22.87 -2.39 -20.68
CA ASP A 4 22.41 -2.76 -19.33
C ASP A 4 22.57 -1.61 -18.31
N LYS A 5 22.21 -0.37 -18.70
CA LYS A 5 22.35 0.84 -17.87
C LYS A 5 21.08 1.25 -17.11
N CYS A 6 19.92 0.68 -17.46
CA CYS A 6 18.65 1.01 -16.84
C CYS A 6 18.52 0.31 -15.47
N THR A 7 18.20 1.08 -14.44
CA THR A 7 17.99 0.63 -13.06
C THR A 7 16.51 0.55 -12.72
N ALA A 8 16.17 -0.09 -11.59
CA ALA A 8 14.79 -0.08 -11.08
C ALA A 8 14.29 1.33 -10.75
N ASP A 9 15.21 2.24 -10.37
CA ASP A 9 14.88 3.64 -10.09
C ASP A 9 14.50 4.40 -11.36
N ASP A 10 15.20 4.14 -12.49
CA ASP A 10 14.86 4.73 -13.80
C ASP A 10 13.46 4.30 -14.25
N LEU A 11 13.13 3.03 -14.03
CA LEU A 11 11.82 2.47 -14.32
C LEU A 11 10.71 3.15 -13.48
N ASN A 12 10.94 3.33 -12.18
CA ASN A 12 10.03 4.06 -11.29
C ASN A 12 9.85 5.52 -11.73
N MET A 13 10.93 6.19 -12.14
CA MET A 13 10.89 7.57 -12.62
C MET A 13 10.01 7.71 -13.87
N ILE A 14 10.19 6.84 -14.86
CA ILE A 14 9.37 6.81 -16.08
C ILE A 14 7.88 6.63 -15.73
N TYR A 15 7.56 5.79 -14.75
CA TYR A 15 6.17 5.60 -14.31
C TYR A 15 5.56 6.78 -13.58
N ILE A 16 6.35 7.49 -12.78
CA ILE A 16 5.89 8.72 -12.14
C ILE A 16 5.67 9.80 -13.20
N MET A 17 6.50 9.86 -14.22
CA MET A 17 6.30 10.78 -15.34
C MET A 17 4.97 10.54 -16.05
N TYR A 18 4.51 9.28 -16.20
CA TYR A 18 3.15 9.02 -16.71
C TYR A 18 2.04 9.61 -15.82
N ILE A 19 2.29 9.78 -14.52
CA ILE A 19 1.34 10.35 -13.57
C ILE A 19 1.44 11.87 -13.52
N VAL A 20 2.63 12.44 -13.62
CA VAL A 20 2.88 13.88 -13.41
C VAL A 20 2.85 14.67 -14.72
N CYS A 21 3.46 14.13 -15.79
CA CYS A 21 3.52 14.81 -17.06
C CYS A 21 2.11 14.96 -17.65
N LYS A 22 1.87 16.12 -18.25
CA LYS A 22 0.66 16.39 -19.04
C LYS A 22 0.71 15.67 -20.39
N GLU A 23 1.91 15.62 -20.96
CA GLU A 23 2.23 14.99 -22.24
C GLU A 23 2.73 13.57 -22.00
N SER A 24 2.06 12.60 -22.64
CA SER A 24 2.43 11.19 -22.56
C SER A 24 3.64 10.85 -23.43
N GLU A 25 4.03 11.76 -24.32
CA GLU A 25 5.09 11.64 -25.30
C GLU A 25 6.45 11.48 -24.65
N ILE A 26 6.74 12.25 -23.60
CA ILE A 26 8.01 12.20 -22.86
C ILE A 26 8.19 10.84 -22.17
N PRO A 27 7.26 10.37 -21.31
CA PRO A 27 7.42 9.06 -20.70
C PRO A 27 7.36 7.91 -21.73
N CYS A 28 6.60 8.03 -22.83
CA CYS A 28 6.62 7.06 -23.92
C CYS A 28 7.99 6.99 -24.63
N PHE A 29 8.60 8.14 -24.91
CA PHE A 29 9.93 8.21 -25.50
C PHE A 29 10.99 7.58 -24.57
N LEU A 30 10.98 7.94 -23.29
CA LEU A 30 11.92 7.38 -22.31
C LEU A 30 11.74 5.87 -22.14
N LYS A 31 10.49 5.39 -22.11
CA LYS A 31 10.19 3.96 -22.11
C LYS A 31 10.77 3.28 -23.36
N ALA A 32 10.56 3.85 -24.54
CA ALA A 32 11.09 3.28 -25.78
C ALA A 32 12.63 3.26 -25.81
N ALA A 33 13.28 4.27 -25.24
CA ALA A 33 14.73 4.40 -25.21
C ALA A 33 15.40 3.54 -24.14
N LEU A 34 14.76 3.34 -22.98
CA LEU A 34 15.39 2.76 -21.78
C LEU A 34 14.84 1.39 -21.38
N ILE A 35 13.60 1.04 -21.77
CA ILE A 35 12.93 -0.19 -21.35
C ILE A 35 12.81 -1.19 -22.50
N ASN A 36 12.43 -0.76 -23.70
CA ASN A 36 12.25 -1.67 -24.84
C ASN A 36 13.56 -2.41 -25.18
N ASN A 37 13.49 -3.72 -25.41
CA ASN A 37 14.64 -4.60 -25.65
C ASN A 37 15.64 -4.68 -24.48
N SER A 38 15.23 -4.28 -23.27
CA SER A 38 16.01 -4.44 -22.05
C SER A 38 15.46 -5.58 -21.18
N LYS A 39 16.21 -6.00 -20.15
CA LYS A 39 15.73 -6.97 -19.14
C LYS A 39 14.46 -6.51 -18.40
N TRP A 40 14.14 -5.22 -18.45
CA TRP A 40 12.98 -4.62 -17.79
C TRP A 40 11.70 -4.66 -18.63
N GLU A 41 11.78 -5.07 -19.89
CA GLU A 41 10.60 -5.18 -20.76
C GLU A 41 9.59 -6.22 -20.21
N SER A 42 10.07 -7.31 -19.62
CA SER A 42 9.22 -8.30 -18.93
C SER A 42 8.60 -7.74 -17.64
N VAL A 43 9.28 -6.80 -16.99
CA VAL A 43 8.83 -6.15 -15.76
C VAL A 43 7.78 -5.08 -16.06
N ASP A 44 7.86 -4.41 -17.22
CA ASP A 44 6.93 -3.34 -17.61
C ASP A 44 5.47 -3.76 -17.61
N HIS A 45 5.19 -5.03 -17.97
CA HIS A 45 3.85 -5.59 -17.94
C HIS A 45 3.21 -5.53 -16.54
N TYR A 46 4.01 -5.68 -15.48
CA TYR A 46 3.55 -5.67 -14.09
C TYR A 46 3.31 -4.26 -13.53
N HIS A 47 3.97 -3.24 -14.09
CA HIS A 47 3.85 -1.86 -13.60
C HIS A 47 2.78 -1.06 -14.33
N ARG A 48 2.44 -1.41 -15.58
CA ARG A 48 1.41 -0.73 -16.38
C ARG A 48 0.04 -0.62 -15.67
N PRO A 49 -0.48 -1.66 -14.99
CA PRO A 49 -1.74 -1.55 -14.25
C PRO A 49 -1.69 -0.54 -13.10
N LEU A 50 -0.50 -0.32 -12.50
CA LEU A 50 -0.32 0.56 -11.34
C LEU A 50 -0.56 2.03 -11.69
N ILE A 51 -0.14 2.45 -12.89
CA ILE A 51 -0.36 3.80 -13.40
C ILE A 51 -1.85 4.02 -13.65
N SER A 52 -2.49 3.09 -14.36
CA SER A 52 -3.91 3.17 -14.71
C SER A 52 -4.81 3.18 -13.48
N ASN A 53 -4.34 2.60 -12.37
CA ASN A 53 -5.06 2.53 -11.11
C ASN A 53 -4.61 3.57 -10.09
N CYS A 54 -3.78 4.56 -10.45
CA CYS A 54 -3.37 5.60 -9.52
C CYS A 54 -4.61 6.34 -8.98
N VAL A 55 -4.78 6.34 -7.65
CA VAL A 55 -5.89 7.02 -6.98
C VAL A 55 -5.37 8.28 -6.32
N TYR A 56 -5.84 9.42 -6.78
CA TYR A 56 -5.53 10.71 -6.19
C TYR A 56 -6.74 11.31 -5.47
N GLU A 57 -6.57 11.64 -4.20
CA GLU A 57 -7.60 12.26 -3.37
C GLU A 57 -7.10 13.60 -2.80
N MET A 58 -8.02 14.53 -2.57
CA MET A 58 -7.73 15.80 -1.91
C MET A 58 -8.58 15.92 -0.65
N ILE A 59 -8.00 16.40 0.43
CA ILE A 59 -8.66 16.64 1.72
C ILE A 59 -8.46 18.12 2.07
N VAL A 60 -9.56 18.83 2.29
CA VAL A 60 -9.59 20.24 2.65
C VAL A 60 -10.22 20.38 4.03
N LEU A 61 -9.41 20.75 5.02
CA LEU A 61 -9.82 20.94 6.41
C LEU A 61 -10.34 22.37 6.62
N ASP A 62 -11.10 22.59 7.69
CA ASP A 62 -11.79 23.85 7.97
C ASP A 62 -10.87 25.04 8.23
N ASP A 63 -9.66 24.77 8.69
CA ASP A 63 -8.58 25.71 8.91
C ASP A 63 -7.79 26.05 7.64
N SER A 64 -8.08 25.43 6.49
CA SER A 64 -7.32 25.63 5.24
C SER A 64 -7.41 27.05 4.67
N ASP A 65 -6.32 27.54 4.08
CA ASP A 65 -6.38 28.66 3.13
C ASP A 65 -7.01 28.22 1.80
N LEU A 66 -8.32 28.47 1.65
CA LEU A 66 -9.06 28.16 0.43
C LEU A 66 -8.57 28.95 -0.80
N HIS A 67 -7.97 30.13 -0.63
CA HIS A 67 -7.41 30.87 -1.75
C HIS A 67 -6.15 30.19 -2.27
N ALA A 68 -5.29 29.68 -1.39
CA ALA A 68 -4.14 28.87 -1.77
C ALA A 68 -4.59 27.61 -2.54
N VAL A 69 -5.53 26.84 -1.98
CA VAL A 69 -6.10 25.63 -2.63
C VAL A 69 -6.55 25.95 -4.06
N ILE A 70 -7.35 27.01 -4.23
CA ILE A 70 -7.93 27.37 -5.52
C ILE A 70 -6.88 27.92 -6.47
N SER A 71 -5.91 28.69 -5.98
CA SER A 71 -4.81 29.21 -6.79
C SER A 71 -3.98 28.07 -7.38
N TYR A 72 -3.69 27.06 -6.58
CA TYR A 72 -3.02 25.84 -7.03
C TYR A 72 -3.80 25.12 -8.14
N LEU A 73 -5.09 24.88 -7.91
CA LEU A 73 -5.95 24.23 -8.90
C LEU A 73 -6.06 25.04 -10.20
N ARG A 74 -5.92 26.37 -10.14
CA ARG A 74 -5.93 27.26 -11.31
C ARG A 74 -4.64 27.21 -12.12
N ILE A 75 -3.49 27.06 -11.46
CA ILE A 75 -2.18 27.02 -12.13
C ILE A 75 -2.08 25.75 -12.99
N THR A 76 -2.64 24.63 -12.51
CA THR A 76 -2.55 23.35 -13.23
C THR A 76 -3.92 22.67 -13.38
N PRO A 77 -4.84 23.23 -14.19
CA PRO A 77 -6.21 22.74 -14.28
C PRO A 77 -6.34 21.30 -14.79
N SER A 78 -5.36 20.81 -15.57
CA SER A 78 -5.34 19.41 -16.03
C SER A 78 -5.15 18.41 -14.90
N LEU A 79 -4.57 18.81 -13.76
CA LEU A 79 -4.42 17.94 -12.61
C LEU A 79 -5.74 17.74 -11.85
N LEU A 80 -6.69 18.68 -11.95
CA LEU A 80 -8.05 18.48 -11.43
C LEU A 80 -8.70 17.24 -12.02
N LEU A 81 -8.45 16.94 -13.30
CA LEU A 81 -8.96 15.76 -13.99
C LEU A 81 -8.42 14.45 -13.40
N LYS A 82 -7.26 14.51 -12.74
CA LYS A 82 -6.61 13.36 -12.10
C LYS A 82 -7.14 13.13 -10.68
N ILE A 83 -7.85 14.10 -10.09
CA ILE A 83 -8.42 13.97 -8.75
C ILE A 83 -9.67 13.10 -8.83
N ARG A 84 -9.62 11.93 -8.21
CA ARG A 84 -10.77 11.02 -8.11
C ARG A 84 -11.86 11.59 -7.22
N LYS A 85 -11.46 12.22 -6.11
CA LYS A 85 -12.40 12.67 -5.08
C LYS A 85 -11.81 13.81 -4.23
N ILE A 86 -12.64 14.80 -3.93
CA ILE A 86 -12.30 15.90 -3.02
C ILE A 86 -13.15 15.75 -1.76
N PHE A 87 -12.50 15.61 -0.61
CA PHE A 87 -13.10 15.60 0.70
C PHE A 87 -13.00 16.99 1.31
N VAL A 88 -14.13 17.58 1.68
CA VAL A 88 -14.20 18.92 2.25
C VAL A 88 -14.87 18.85 3.60
N GLN A 89 -14.26 19.46 4.63
CA GLN A 89 -14.89 19.49 5.94
C GLN A 89 -16.21 20.25 5.89
N GLU A 90 -17.25 19.72 6.52
CA GLU A 90 -18.64 20.20 6.36
C GLU A 90 -18.79 21.71 6.64
N SER A 91 -18.05 22.22 7.63
CA SER A 91 -18.06 23.63 8.05
C SER A 91 -17.66 24.61 6.95
N ILE A 92 -16.82 24.20 6.00
CA ILE A 92 -16.32 25.06 4.91
C ILE A 92 -16.89 24.72 3.53
N LYS A 93 -17.73 23.69 3.42
CA LYS A 93 -18.27 23.19 2.14
C LYS A 93 -18.85 24.29 1.26
N GLN A 94 -19.75 25.11 1.82
CA GLN A 94 -20.45 26.14 1.04
C GLN A 94 -19.48 27.21 0.53
N LYS A 95 -18.55 27.65 1.38
CA LYS A 95 -17.52 28.62 1.00
C LYS A 95 -16.61 28.05 -0.08
N PHE A 96 -16.15 26.80 0.07
CA PHE A 96 -15.33 26.11 -0.93
C PHE A 96 -16.04 26.02 -2.30
N LEU A 97 -17.28 25.53 -2.32
CA LEU A 97 -18.07 25.40 -3.56
C LEU A 97 -18.30 26.76 -4.24
N TRP A 98 -18.55 27.81 -3.46
CA TRP A 98 -18.73 29.15 -4.00
C TRP A 98 -17.46 29.69 -4.66
N ILE A 99 -16.31 29.58 -3.99
CA ILE A 99 -15.02 30.03 -4.55
C ILE A 99 -14.68 29.23 -5.80
N LEU A 100 -14.91 27.92 -5.77
CA LEU A 100 -14.61 27.03 -6.88
C LEU A 100 -15.50 27.34 -8.10
N LYS A 101 -16.81 27.53 -7.92
CA LYS A 101 -17.73 27.96 -8.98
C LYS A 101 -17.34 29.33 -9.56
N LYS A 102 -16.92 30.27 -8.72
CA LYS A 102 -16.49 31.62 -9.14
C LYS A 102 -15.23 31.59 -10.01
N ASN A 103 -14.27 30.72 -9.69
CA ASN A 103 -12.97 30.69 -10.38
C ASN A 103 -12.95 29.74 -11.59
N PHE A 104 -13.83 28.74 -11.62
CA PHE A 104 -13.86 27.71 -12.66
C PHE A 104 -15.20 27.67 -13.39
N GLN A 105 -15.82 28.83 -13.63
CA GLN A 105 -17.20 28.93 -14.15
C GLN A 105 -17.43 28.15 -15.46
N ASN A 106 -16.42 28.09 -16.34
CA ASN A 106 -16.45 27.31 -17.59
C ASN A 106 -15.99 25.85 -17.44
N PHE A 107 -15.31 25.50 -16.34
CA PHE A 107 -14.77 24.16 -16.08
C PHE A 107 -15.76 23.33 -15.24
N TYR A 108 -16.47 23.99 -14.31
CA TYR A 108 -17.40 23.38 -13.36
C TYR A 108 -18.69 22.87 -14.02
N THR A 109 -19.06 23.40 -15.19
CA THR A 109 -20.19 22.92 -15.99
C THR A 109 -19.89 21.64 -16.75
N PHE A 110 -18.62 21.30 -16.97
CA PHE A 110 -18.21 20.14 -17.77
C PHE A 110 -17.62 19.00 -16.93
N LEU A 111 -17.13 19.29 -15.72
CA LEU A 111 -16.62 18.27 -14.80
C LEU A 111 -17.61 17.98 -13.67
N ASP A 112 -18.04 16.73 -13.58
CA ASP A 112 -18.67 16.19 -12.39
C ASP A 112 -17.60 15.92 -11.32
N LEU A 113 -17.12 16.99 -10.67
CA LEU A 113 -16.15 16.87 -9.58
C LEU A 113 -16.81 16.15 -8.41
N HIS A 114 -16.28 14.96 -8.09
CA HIS A 114 -16.81 14.17 -7.01
C HIS A 114 -16.38 14.74 -5.65
N ILE A 115 -17.20 15.65 -5.10
CA ILE A 115 -16.99 16.31 -3.82
C ILE A 115 -17.81 15.58 -2.74
N SER A 116 -17.15 15.15 -1.68
CA SER A 116 -17.80 14.60 -0.49
C SER A 116 -17.45 15.41 0.74
N THR A 117 -18.32 15.34 1.75
CA THR A 117 -18.10 16.02 3.02
C THR A 117 -17.79 15.04 4.13
N PHE A 118 -17.02 15.49 5.10
CA PHE A 118 -16.78 14.79 6.36
C PHE A 118 -16.95 15.77 7.52
N ARG A 119 -17.38 15.26 8.69
CA ARG A 119 -17.52 16.07 9.91
C ARG A 119 -16.28 15.98 10.78
N THR A 120 -15.81 14.76 10.97
CA THR A 120 -14.69 14.45 11.85
C THR A 120 -13.56 13.82 11.06
N ARG A 121 -12.32 14.04 11.51
CA ARG A 121 -11.13 13.35 10.94
C ARG A 121 -11.24 11.83 11.02
N LYS A 122 -12.03 11.30 11.98
CA LYS A 122 -12.25 9.86 12.13
C LYS A 122 -12.95 9.23 10.93
N GLU A 123 -13.83 9.95 10.26
CA GLU A 123 -14.51 9.47 9.05
C GLU A 123 -13.51 9.24 7.91
N LEU A 124 -12.41 9.99 7.87
CA LEU A 124 -11.35 9.85 6.88
C LEU A 124 -10.53 8.56 7.08
N HIS A 125 -10.55 7.93 8.25
CA HIS A 125 -9.87 6.65 8.45
C HIS A 125 -10.47 5.53 7.59
N SER A 126 -11.76 5.61 7.26
CA SER A 126 -12.41 4.67 6.35
C SER A 126 -11.82 4.70 4.92
N LEU A 127 -11.21 5.83 4.53
CA LEU A 127 -10.51 5.95 3.25
C LEU A 127 -9.36 4.96 3.12
N SER A 128 -8.69 4.63 4.23
CA SER A 128 -7.60 3.65 4.24
C SER A 128 -8.08 2.23 3.94
N LEU A 129 -9.35 1.94 4.21
CA LEU A 129 -9.93 0.59 4.12
C LEU A 129 -10.48 0.26 2.73
N TYR A 130 -10.99 1.24 1.98
CA TYR A 130 -11.63 1.01 0.67
C TYR A 130 -10.64 0.92 -0.52
N THR A 131 -9.35 1.18 -0.30
CA THR A 131 -8.35 1.35 -1.38
C THR A 131 -7.15 0.43 -1.26
N VAL A 132 -7.31 -0.74 -0.64
CA VAL A 132 -6.29 -1.80 -0.71
C VAL A 132 -6.41 -2.57 -2.03
N SER A 133 -6.39 -1.84 -3.16
CA SER A 133 -5.90 -2.44 -4.39
C SER A 133 -4.38 -2.35 -4.30
N LEU A 134 -3.74 -3.50 -4.05
CA LEU A 134 -2.28 -3.64 -4.00
C LEU A 134 -1.61 -3.25 -5.33
N ALA A 135 -2.42 -3.14 -6.40
CA ALA A 135 -2.02 -2.67 -7.70
C ALA A 135 -2.37 -1.18 -7.95
N SER A 136 -2.45 -0.35 -6.92
CA SER A 136 -2.69 1.09 -7.04
C SER A 136 -1.75 1.90 -6.16
N ILE A 137 -1.32 3.06 -6.67
CA ILE A 137 -0.63 4.06 -5.88
C ILE A 137 -1.68 4.99 -5.30
N LYS A 138 -1.66 5.16 -3.99
CA LYS A 138 -2.55 6.09 -3.30
C LYS A 138 -1.81 7.37 -2.98
N MET A 139 -2.26 8.46 -3.60
CA MET A 139 -1.74 9.79 -3.36
C MET A 139 -2.81 10.66 -2.70
N VAL A 140 -2.43 11.45 -1.71
CA VAL A 140 -3.35 12.40 -1.06
C VAL A 140 -2.71 13.77 -0.91
N SER A 141 -3.49 14.83 -1.17
CA SER A 141 -3.13 16.19 -0.80
C SER A 141 -4.01 16.64 0.37
N ILE A 142 -3.37 17.05 1.46
CA ILE A 142 -4.00 17.52 2.68
C ILE A 142 -3.76 19.02 2.77
N TRP A 143 -4.84 19.79 2.87
CA TRP A 143 -4.82 21.23 3.09
C TRP A 143 -5.25 21.51 4.52
N SER A 144 -4.41 22.26 5.25
CA SER A 144 -4.58 22.64 6.66
C SER A 144 -3.55 23.70 7.01
N GLU A 145 -3.92 24.74 7.75
CA GLU A 145 -2.92 25.66 8.32
C GLU A 145 -2.26 25.05 9.58
N ASP A 146 -2.90 24.08 10.23
CA ASP A 146 -2.31 23.25 11.28
C ASP A 146 -1.45 22.11 10.70
N ILE A 147 -0.16 22.41 10.48
CA ILE A 147 0.83 21.46 9.97
C ILE A 147 0.97 20.22 10.87
N THR A 148 0.81 20.37 12.19
CA THR A 148 0.97 19.24 13.13
C THR A 148 -0.19 18.26 12.95
N ALA A 149 -1.42 18.77 12.90
CA ALA A 149 -2.59 17.96 12.61
C ALA A 149 -2.56 17.32 11.23
N ALA A 150 -2.08 18.03 10.21
CA ALA A 150 -1.93 17.50 8.86
C ALA A 150 -0.96 16.31 8.81
N LYS A 151 0.18 16.40 9.52
CA LYS A 151 1.15 15.30 9.64
C LYS A 151 0.57 14.10 10.38
N GLU A 152 -0.16 14.32 11.47
CA GLU A 152 -0.84 13.25 12.20
C GLU A 152 -1.87 12.54 11.31
N LEU A 153 -2.68 13.31 10.57
CA LEU A 153 -3.64 12.77 9.61
C LEU A 153 -2.94 11.97 8.50
N ALA A 154 -1.87 12.50 7.90
CA ALA A 154 -1.07 11.80 6.90
C ALA A 154 -0.56 10.45 7.40
N SER A 155 -0.02 10.42 8.63
CA SER A 155 0.47 9.18 9.25
C SER A 155 -0.63 8.14 9.44
N THR A 156 -1.87 8.58 9.69
CA THR A 156 -3.00 7.69 9.92
C THR A 156 -3.62 7.18 8.62
N LEU A 157 -3.62 7.98 7.56
CA LEU A 157 -4.15 7.58 6.25
C LEU A 157 -3.30 6.50 5.57
N ARG A 158 -2.01 6.39 5.93
CA ARG A 158 -1.05 5.40 5.39
C ARG A 158 -1.03 5.32 3.86
N THR A 159 -1.09 6.47 3.20
CA THR A 159 -0.99 6.60 1.74
C THR A 159 0.45 6.43 1.27
N ASP A 160 0.65 6.16 -0.02
CA ASP A 160 1.99 6.03 -0.61
C ASP A 160 2.71 7.38 -0.68
N ILE A 161 1.99 8.42 -1.10
CA ILE A 161 2.51 9.77 -1.22
C ILE A 161 1.51 10.74 -0.60
N THR A 162 2.00 11.60 0.28
CA THR A 162 1.20 12.65 0.92
C THR A 162 1.81 14.02 0.65
N PHE A 163 1.00 14.94 0.16
CA PHE A 163 1.32 16.35 0.05
C PHE A 163 0.61 17.11 1.17
N ILE A 164 1.30 18.05 1.81
CA ILE A 164 0.71 18.96 2.80
C ILE A 164 0.81 20.37 2.23
N ASN A 165 -0.34 21.04 2.08
CA ASN A 165 -0.47 22.37 1.45
C ASN A 165 0.18 22.47 0.07
N ALA A 166 0.19 21.36 -0.66
CA ALA A 166 0.77 21.22 -1.98
C ALA A 166 -0.02 20.19 -2.79
N HIS A 167 0.15 20.20 -4.11
CA HIS A 167 -0.56 19.32 -5.03
C HIS A 167 0.35 18.93 -6.21
N PHE A 168 0.76 17.66 -6.29
CA PHE A 168 1.69 17.14 -7.31
C PHE A 168 3.00 17.92 -7.45
N GLU A 169 3.48 18.52 -6.36
CA GLU A 169 4.78 19.17 -6.33
C GLU A 169 5.86 18.15 -5.94
N PHE A 170 6.75 17.86 -6.88
CA PHE A 170 7.87 16.97 -6.66
C PHE A 170 9.16 17.79 -6.64
N CYS A 171 9.84 17.76 -5.49
CA CYS A 171 11.17 18.34 -5.35
C CYS A 171 12.22 17.47 -6.04
N PRO A 172 13.35 18.06 -6.48
CA PRO A 172 14.56 17.30 -6.78
C PRO A 172 14.93 16.38 -5.61
N ASP A 173 15.57 15.25 -5.91
CA ASP A 173 16.06 14.25 -4.94
C ASP A 173 15.01 13.43 -4.17
N ILE A 174 13.72 13.55 -4.51
CA ILE A 174 12.70 12.61 -3.98
C ILE A 174 13.01 11.20 -4.47
N LYS A 175 13.24 10.28 -3.53
CA LYS A 175 13.37 8.85 -3.80
C LYS A 175 12.02 8.16 -3.66
N PHE A 176 11.61 7.47 -4.70
CA PHE A 176 10.39 6.66 -4.68
C PHE A 176 10.74 5.21 -4.44
N SER A 177 10.43 4.71 -3.25
CA SER A 177 10.38 3.28 -2.97
C SER A 177 9.04 2.75 -3.47
N TRP A 178 9.01 2.28 -4.71
CA TRP A 178 7.80 1.74 -5.34
C TRP A 178 7.35 0.47 -4.62
N LYS A 179 6.05 0.38 -4.31
CA LYS A 179 5.46 -0.89 -3.88
C LYS A 179 5.58 -1.87 -5.03
N TRP A 180 6.40 -2.91 -4.87
CA TRP A 180 6.33 -4.04 -5.78
C TRP A 180 4.86 -4.51 -5.77
N SER A 181 4.26 -4.66 -6.95
CA SER A 181 2.82 -4.92 -7.16
C SER A 181 2.30 -6.22 -6.56
N SER A 182 3.14 -6.92 -5.81
CA SER A 182 2.80 -8.10 -5.04
C SER A 182 3.70 -8.18 -3.83
N SER A 183 3.12 -8.12 -2.62
CA SER A 183 3.82 -8.75 -1.51
C SER A 183 3.92 -10.25 -1.82
N MET A 184 4.99 -10.92 -1.38
CA MET A 184 5.07 -12.39 -1.50
C MET A 184 3.84 -13.09 -0.87
N PHE A 185 3.18 -12.45 0.09
CA PHE A 185 1.94 -12.94 0.71
C PHE A 185 0.74 -12.92 -0.25
N ASP A 186 0.68 -11.98 -1.18
CA ASP A 186 -0.42 -11.87 -2.14
C ASP A 186 -0.25 -12.85 -3.30
N LEU A 187 0.99 -12.97 -3.79
CA LEU A 187 1.36 -14.01 -4.74
C LEU A 187 1.10 -15.41 -4.18
N TYR A 188 1.24 -15.60 -2.86
CA TYR A 188 0.95 -16.87 -2.23
C TYR A 188 -0.49 -17.33 -2.44
N LYS A 189 -1.49 -16.43 -2.40
CA LYS A 189 -2.90 -16.78 -2.70
C LYS A 189 -3.07 -17.40 -4.10
N TYR A 190 -2.20 -17.05 -5.04
CA TYR A 190 -2.17 -17.57 -6.41
C TYR A 190 -1.18 -18.74 -6.59
N PHE A 191 -0.13 -18.84 -5.76
CA PHE A 191 0.89 -19.89 -5.82
C PHE A 191 0.62 -21.11 -4.93
N VAL A 192 -0.42 -21.13 -4.09
CA VAL A 192 -0.90 -22.39 -3.50
C VAL A 192 -1.58 -23.22 -4.59
N TRP A 193 -0.74 -23.82 -5.44
CA TRP A 193 -1.03 -25.00 -6.22
C TRP A 193 -1.44 -26.12 -5.25
N ASP A 194 -2.30 -27.01 -5.74
CA ASP A 194 -2.96 -28.14 -5.07
C ASP A 194 -2.34 -28.57 -3.74
N ASP A 195 -3.21 -28.81 -2.75
CA ASP A 195 -2.84 -29.44 -1.48
C ASP A 195 -1.72 -30.44 -1.74
N LEU A 196 -0.53 -30.12 -1.23
CA LEU A 196 0.61 -31.01 -1.28
C LEU A 196 0.18 -32.28 -0.53
N ASN A 197 -0.37 -33.24 -1.27
CA ASN A 197 -0.88 -34.53 -0.80
C ASN A 197 0.30 -35.43 -0.42
N TYR A 198 1.13 -34.96 0.52
CA TYR A 198 2.32 -35.66 0.98
C TYR A 198 2.21 -36.12 2.43
N GLY A 199 1.07 -35.92 3.09
CA GLY A 199 0.83 -36.39 4.45
C GLY A 199 -0.12 -37.58 4.48
N ASP A 200 0.39 -38.74 4.89
CA ASP A 200 -0.48 -39.83 5.33
C ASP A 200 -1.37 -39.36 6.49
N LYS A 201 -2.60 -39.91 6.59
CA LYS A 201 -3.45 -39.69 7.77
C LYS A 201 -2.92 -40.52 8.94
N ILE A 202 -1.87 -40.03 9.58
CA ILE A 202 -1.25 -40.67 10.74
C ILE A 202 -1.97 -40.18 12.00
N ASP A 203 -2.35 -41.11 12.89
CA ASP A 203 -2.87 -40.79 14.21
C ASP A 203 -1.69 -40.43 15.14
N PRO A 204 -1.54 -39.17 15.56
CA PRO A 204 -0.43 -38.75 16.41
C PRO A 204 -0.44 -39.45 17.79
N ASN A 205 -1.57 -40.01 18.23
CA ASN A 205 -1.64 -40.77 19.49
C ASN A 205 -1.04 -42.18 19.39
N LYS A 206 -0.71 -42.66 18.18
CA LYS A 206 -0.14 -43.99 17.95
C LYS A 206 1.39 -43.98 17.82
N HIS A 207 2.02 -42.81 17.81
CA HIS A 207 3.47 -42.67 17.77
C HIS A 207 4.05 -42.31 19.13
N VAL A 208 5.25 -42.84 19.40
CA VAL A 208 5.94 -42.72 20.71
C VAL A 208 6.79 -41.43 20.81
N GLY A 209 7.00 -40.71 19.69
CA GLY A 209 7.80 -39.49 19.65
C GLY A 209 7.04 -38.21 19.97
N SER A 210 7.75 -37.07 19.87
CA SER A 210 7.16 -35.75 20.09
C SER A 210 6.27 -35.33 18.91
N VAL A 211 5.20 -34.59 19.22
CA VAL A 211 4.25 -34.06 18.23
C VAL A 211 4.47 -32.56 18.06
N TYR A 212 4.85 -32.14 16.87
CA TYR A 212 5.10 -30.75 16.48
C TYR A 212 3.93 -30.22 15.67
N ASN A 213 3.21 -29.28 16.26
CA ASN A 213 2.06 -28.60 15.67
C ASN A 213 2.48 -27.37 14.85
N LEU A 214 1.52 -26.74 14.17
CA LEU A 214 1.74 -25.46 13.48
C LEU A 214 1.79 -24.33 14.52
N PHE A 215 2.50 -23.24 14.25
CA PHE A 215 2.54 -22.07 15.14
C PHE A 215 2.10 -20.82 14.39
N TYR A 216 0.95 -20.26 14.78
CA TYR A 216 0.45 -18.98 14.29
C TYR A 216 -0.52 -18.38 15.30
N ASN A 217 -0.79 -17.07 15.19
CA ASN A 217 -1.62 -16.33 16.14
C ASN A 217 -1.18 -16.43 17.61
N GLY A 218 0.14 -16.49 17.82
CA GLY A 218 0.74 -16.54 19.16
C GLY A 218 0.60 -17.87 19.90
N GLY A 219 0.21 -18.95 19.24
CA GLY A 219 0.07 -20.27 19.86
C GLY A 219 0.23 -21.44 18.90
N TRP A 220 0.34 -22.64 19.48
CA TRP A 220 0.36 -23.90 18.73
C TRP A 220 -1.04 -24.28 18.26
N GLN A 221 -1.16 -24.71 16.99
CA GLN A 221 -2.39 -24.99 16.28
C GLN A 221 -2.33 -26.38 15.66
N LYS A 222 -3.39 -27.18 15.82
CA LYS A 222 -3.52 -28.45 15.10
C LYS A 222 -3.81 -28.18 13.62
N PRO A 223 -3.27 -28.98 12.68
CA PRO A 223 -3.57 -28.83 11.27
C PRO A 223 -5.05 -29.10 11.01
N VAL A 224 -5.69 -28.31 10.14
CA VAL A 224 -7.14 -28.37 9.87
C VAL A 224 -7.61 -29.77 9.45
N LYS A 225 -6.82 -30.46 8.62
CA LYS A 225 -7.14 -31.83 8.17
C LYS A 225 -6.67 -32.94 9.13
N ASN A 226 -6.12 -32.58 10.30
CA ASN A 226 -5.47 -33.49 11.24
C ASN A 226 -4.40 -34.38 10.58
N GLY A 227 -3.76 -33.89 9.50
CA GLY A 227 -2.72 -34.60 8.78
C GLY A 227 -1.36 -34.40 9.44
N TYR A 228 -0.58 -35.47 9.56
CA TYR A 228 0.78 -35.42 10.09
C TYR A 228 1.69 -36.37 9.32
N TRP A 229 2.97 -36.05 9.26
CA TRP A 229 4.01 -36.91 8.69
C TRP A 229 5.03 -37.27 9.78
N VAL A 230 5.66 -38.44 9.63
CA VAL A 230 6.64 -38.94 10.59
C VAL A 230 8.04 -38.78 10.04
N HIS A 231 8.93 -38.24 10.86
CA HIS A 231 10.33 -38.08 10.53
C HIS A 231 11.18 -38.22 11.79
N ASN A 232 12.23 -39.04 11.71
CA ASN A 232 13.13 -39.35 12.82
C ASN A 232 12.41 -39.73 14.12
N GLY A 233 11.33 -40.52 14.01
CA GLY A 233 10.52 -40.96 15.14
C GLY A 233 9.57 -39.91 15.73
N ASN A 234 9.59 -38.67 15.26
CA ASN A 234 8.69 -37.60 15.66
C ASN A 234 7.57 -37.38 14.64
N THR A 235 6.50 -36.71 15.07
CA THR A 235 5.33 -36.43 14.25
C THR A 235 5.21 -34.92 14.00
N TYR A 236 5.10 -34.51 12.74
CA TYR A 236 5.05 -33.11 12.32
C TYR A 236 3.75 -32.81 11.60
N ALA A 237 3.10 -31.69 11.95
CA ALA A 237 1.85 -31.28 11.32
C ALA A 237 2.04 -31.05 9.81
N ASN A 238 1.09 -31.55 9.02
CA ASN A 238 1.01 -31.27 7.59
C ASN A 238 0.06 -30.08 7.38
N ALA A 239 0.63 -28.91 7.07
CA ALA A 239 -0.15 -27.69 6.84
C ALA A 239 -0.91 -27.77 5.51
N THR A 240 -2.20 -27.49 5.55
CA THR A 240 -3.03 -27.39 4.33
C THR A 240 -3.13 -25.95 3.85
N LYS A 241 -3.79 -25.76 2.70
CA LYS A 241 -4.14 -24.42 2.22
C LYS A 241 -4.93 -23.62 3.26
N GLU A 242 -5.88 -24.25 3.97
CA GLU A 242 -6.68 -23.60 5.00
C GLU A 242 -5.83 -23.15 6.22
N ASP A 243 -4.88 -23.99 6.64
CA ASP A 243 -3.93 -23.63 7.70
C ASP A 243 -3.10 -22.40 7.30
N MET A 244 -2.59 -22.39 6.06
CA MET A 244 -1.78 -21.29 5.54
C MET A 244 -2.58 -19.99 5.40
N LEU A 245 -3.82 -20.06 4.90
CA LEU A 245 -4.71 -18.88 4.85
C LEU A 245 -4.99 -18.31 6.25
N SER A 246 -5.16 -19.17 7.25
CA SER A 246 -5.34 -18.76 8.64
C SER A 246 -4.07 -18.09 9.20
N CYS A 247 -2.90 -18.63 8.88
CA CYS A 247 -1.61 -18.03 9.23
C CYS A 247 -1.43 -16.65 8.57
N VAL A 248 -1.74 -16.51 7.28
CA VAL A 248 -1.68 -15.23 6.56
C VAL A 248 -2.60 -14.20 7.21
N LYS A 249 -3.84 -14.56 7.51
CA LYS A 249 -4.79 -13.66 8.18
C LYS A 249 -4.27 -13.21 9.55
N SER A 250 -3.72 -14.13 10.33
CA SER A 250 -3.09 -13.81 11.61
C SER A 250 -1.90 -12.84 11.45
N ALA A 251 -1.05 -13.05 10.44
CA ALA A 251 0.05 -12.16 10.13
C ALA A 251 -0.43 -10.76 9.67
N GLU A 252 -1.48 -10.68 8.85
CA GLU A 252 -2.11 -9.41 8.44
C GLU A 252 -2.65 -8.62 9.65
N GLU A 253 -3.28 -9.31 10.60
CA GLU A 253 -3.76 -8.70 11.85
C GLU A 253 -2.62 -8.24 12.75
N ALA A 254 -1.61 -9.10 12.97
CA ALA A 254 -0.43 -8.77 13.77
C ALA A 254 0.40 -7.64 13.14
N SER A 255 0.45 -7.53 11.80
CA SER A 255 1.15 -6.45 11.11
C SER A 255 0.59 -5.07 11.46
N LYS A 256 -0.72 -4.96 11.73
CA LYS A 256 -1.35 -3.67 12.10
C LYS A 256 -0.81 -3.14 13.42
N SER A 257 -0.63 -4.01 14.43
CA SER A 257 -0.05 -3.65 15.72
C SER A 257 1.49 -3.58 15.68
N TRP A 258 2.14 -4.50 14.97
CA TRP A 258 3.60 -4.52 14.84
C TRP A 258 4.13 -3.28 14.10
N SER A 259 3.43 -2.83 13.05
CA SER A 259 3.84 -1.66 12.24
C SER A 259 3.84 -0.34 13.01
N ILE A 260 3.02 -0.21 14.06
CA ILE A 260 2.99 1.01 14.90
C ILE A 260 3.98 0.95 16.06
N LEU A 261 4.62 -0.19 16.32
CA LEU A 261 5.58 -0.31 17.41
C LEU A 261 6.83 0.54 17.14
N PRO A 262 7.27 1.35 18.11
CA PRO A 262 8.54 2.05 18.03
C PRO A 262 9.69 1.08 17.73
N ILE A 263 10.68 1.56 16.97
CA ILE A 263 11.83 0.74 16.58
C ILE A 263 12.58 0.18 17.80
N VAL A 264 12.63 0.94 18.89
CA VAL A 264 13.25 0.52 20.17
C VAL A 264 12.50 -0.67 20.77
N SER A 265 11.16 -0.64 20.76
CA SER A 265 10.35 -1.76 21.25
C SER A 265 10.53 -3.01 20.39
N ARG A 266 10.54 -2.85 19.07
CA ARG A 266 10.78 -3.97 18.13
C ARG A 266 12.16 -4.59 18.34
N ARG A 267 13.19 -3.75 18.55
CA ARG A 267 14.55 -4.21 18.87
C ARG A 267 14.57 -5.05 20.14
N LYS A 268 13.98 -4.55 21.23
CA LYS A 268 13.93 -5.29 22.50
C LYS A 268 13.23 -6.64 22.39
N ILE A 269 12.15 -6.72 21.60
CA ILE A 269 11.46 -8.01 21.35
C ILE A 269 12.38 -8.98 20.62
N LEU A 270 13.11 -8.52 19.60
CA LEU A 270 14.06 -9.35 18.85
C LEU A 270 15.27 -9.76 19.70
N GLU A 271 15.79 -8.88 20.55
CA GLU A 271 16.84 -9.19 21.52
C GLU A 271 16.39 -10.28 22.49
N ASN A 272 15.20 -10.14 23.07
CA ASN A 272 14.64 -11.18 23.95
C ASN A 272 14.49 -12.52 23.25
N LEU A 273 14.06 -12.52 21.98
CA LEU A 273 13.96 -13.73 21.16
C LEU A 273 15.35 -14.37 20.98
N ALA A 274 16.36 -13.58 20.60
CA ALA A 274 17.73 -14.06 20.42
C ALA A 274 18.29 -14.65 21.72
N THR A 275 18.17 -13.94 22.85
CA THR A 275 18.62 -14.44 24.15
C THR A 275 17.90 -15.73 24.56
N THR A 276 16.59 -15.82 24.33
CA THR A 276 15.83 -17.05 24.63
C THR A 276 16.35 -18.24 23.81
N LEU A 277 16.64 -18.00 22.53
CA LEU A 277 17.22 -19.01 21.64
C LEU A 277 18.64 -19.39 22.06
N GLU A 278 19.47 -18.46 22.52
CA GLU A 278 20.82 -18.77 23.03
C GLU A 278 20.77 -19.60 24.31
N CYS A 279 19.79 -19.36 25.20
CA CYS A 279 19.66 -20.11 26.44
C CYS A 279 19.06 -21.52 26.26
N HIS A 280 18.29 -21.77 25.18
CA HIS A 280 17.53 -23.01 24.99
C HIS A 280 17.82 -23.75 23.67
N GLY A 281 18.59 -23.14 22.77
CA GLY A 281 19.03 -23.73 21.51
C GLY A 281 20.30 -24.54 21.73
N TYR A 282 20.13 -25.85 21.80
CA TYR A 282 21.21 -26.83 21.67
C TYR A 282 21.50 -27.12 20.19
#